data_AF-A0A960IXJ4-F1
#
_entry.id   AF-A0A960IXJ4-F1
#
_cell.length_a   1.000
_cell.length_b   1.000
_cell.length_c   1.000
_cell.angle_alpha   90.00
_cell.angle_beta   90.00
_cell.angle_gamma   90.00
#
_symmetry.space_group_name_H-M   'P 1'
#
loop_
_entity.id
_entity.type
_entity.pdbx_description
1 polymer ?
#
loop_
_entity_poly.entity_id
_entity_poly.type
_entity_poly.pdbx_seq_one_letter_code
_entity_poly.pdbx_strand_id
1 'polypeptide(L)'
;MSCSFSVDGVDVTVDDDGGSLLDALRDHLGKRAPKDGCSPQGQCGCCTVLVDGAPRVACVTPARRVAGRRVTTLDGMDPAERAGWAERFCATGASQCGFCTPGIIVRLAALEAKGVGPDDEAAVERSLAAHLCRCTGWRTIVEAFALGADEAATRNAGRDLDAAAQRATLEGGAAQHVGPEVALGRAGFADDTAPDDALVALRSVDGDWVVAESLAEARARSGKRQGRRTTEALAHPIALPEGDWVATLRTTWVEPAYLEPDASWCAPGGEPASPLANGGAFGGKVASEVGAVARRLADEHGRPVRVLSTRED
;
A
#
# COMPACT_ATOMS: atom_id res chain seq x y z
N MET A 1 -12.62 -23.86 -8.97
CA MET A 1 -13.71 -23.68 -7.97
C MET A 1 -13.94 -22.19 -7.85
N SER A 2 -15.11 -21.72 -7.40
CA SER A 2 -15.38 -20.29 -7.20
C SER A 2 -15.72 -20.01 -5.74
N CYS A 3 -15.51 -18.77 -5.30
CA CYS A 3 -15.84 -18.27 -3.97
C CYS A 3 -16.77 -17.06 -4.11
N SER A 4 -17.92 -17.09 -3.43
CA SER A 4 -18.89 -15.99 -3.43
C SER A 4 -18.97 -15.34 -2.05
N PHE A 5 -18.98 -14.01 -2.00
CA PHE A 5 -19.05 -13.20 -0.78
C PHE A 5 -19.54 -11.79 -1.11
N SER A 6 -19.80 -10.95 -0.10
CA SER A 6 -20.20 -9.55 -0.31
C SER A 6 -19.02 -8.62 -0.08
N VAL A 7 -18.76 -7.68 -1.00
CA VAL A 7 -17.74 -6.63 -0.87
C VAL A 7 -18.40 -5.26 -1.02
N ASP A 8 -18.24 -4.42 0.00
CA ASP A 8 -18.80 -3.06 0.00
C ASP A 8 -20.31 -3.01 -0.33
N GLY A 9 -21.05 -4.04 0.12
CA GLY A 9 -22.49 -4.17 -0.11
C GLY A 9 -22.90 -4.83 -1.43
N VAL A 10 -21.95 -5.25 -2.26
CA VAL A 10 -22.20 -5.92 -3.54
C VAL A 10 -21.80 -7.39 -3.45
N ASP A 11 -22.71 -8.30 -3.82
CA ASP A 11 -22.39 -9.72 -3.91
C ASP A 11 -21.53 -9.99 -5.14
N VAL A 12 -20.41 -10.66 -4.93
CA VAL A 12 -19.40 -10.97 -5.94
C VAL A 12 -19.08 -12.45 -5.95
N THR A 13 -18.62 -12.95 -7.08
CA THR A 13 -18.07 -14.30 -7.23
C THR A 13 -16.74 -14.19 -7.95
N VAL A 14 -15.69 -14.75 -7.36
CA VAL A 14 -14.34 -14.80 -7.92
C VAL A 14 -13.88 -16.25 -8.01
N ASP A 15 -12.89 -16.51 -8.84
CA ASP A 15 -12.26 -17.83 -8.88
C ASP A 15 -11.49 -18.12 -7.58
N ASP A 16 -11.61 -19.34 -7.08
CA ASP A 16 -10.74 -19.86 -6.01
C ASP A 16 -9.49 -20.45 -6.67
N ASP A 17 -8.56 -19.55 -6.99
CA ASP A 17 -7.22 -19.82 -7.51
C ASP A 17 -6.21 -20.17 -6.39
N GLY A 18 -6.69 -20.27 -5.14
CA GLY A 18 -5.86 -20.48 -3.95
C GLY A 18 -5.23 -19.19 -3.40
N GLY A 19 -5.53 -18.03 -3.98
CA GLY A 19 -5.05 -16.71 -3.59
C GLY A 19 -5.60 -16.19 -2.26
N SER A 20 -5.03 -15.06 -1.84
CA SER A 20 -5.47 -14.32 -0.67
C SER A 20 -6.71 -13.46 -0.96
N LEU A 21 -7.35 -12.98 0.10
CA LEU A 21 -8.40 -11.97 0.01
C LEU A 21 -7.87 -10.68 -0.61
N LEU A 22 -6.59 -10.35 -0.41
CA LEU A 22 -5.99 -9.17 -1.04
C LEU A 22 -5.94 -9.33 -2.56
N ASP A 23 -5.53 -10.50 -3.05
CA ASP A 23 -5.48 -10.79 -4.50
C ASP A 23 -6.89 -10.71 -5.09
N ALA A 24 -7.88 -11.32 -4.42
CA ALA A 24 -9.28 -11.23 -4.83
C ALA A 24 -9.81 -9.79 -4.87
N LEU A 25 -9.47 -8.97 -3.87
CA LEU A 25 -9.92 -7.58 -3.83
C LEU A 25 -9.25 -6.73 -4.91
N ARG A 26 -7.92 -6.80 -5.05
CA ARG A 26 -7.18 -5.91 -5.94
C ARG A 26 -7.24 -6.35 -7.40
N ASP A 27 -6.90 -7.60 -7.68
CA ASP A 27 -6.73 -8.08 -9.06
C ASP A 27 -8.06 -8.51 -9.68
N HIS A 28 -8.93 -9.19 -8.93
CA HIS A 28 -10.21 -9.68 -9.48
C HIS A 28 -11.36 -8.65 -9.39
N LEU A 29 -11.31 -7.75 -8.40
CA LEU A 29 -12.42 -6.82 -8.11
C LEU A 29 -12.04 -5.33 -8.21
N GLY A 30 -10.77 -5.00 -8.52
CA GLY A 30 -10.30 -3.62 -8.68
C GLY A 30 -10.33 -2.77 -7.40
N LYS A 31 -10.50 -3.38 -6.21
CA LYS A 31 -10.57 -2.72 -4.91
C LYS A 31 -9.17 -2.42 -4.39
N ARG A 32 -8.70 -1.20 -4.63
CA ARG A 32 -7.31 -0.76 -4.38
C ARG A 32 -7.08 -0.02 -3.06
N ALA A 33 -8.12 0.23 -2.27
CA ALA A 33 -7.93 0.83 -0.94
C ALA A 33 -7.07 -0.04 0.00
N PRO A 34 -7.25 -1.37 0.08
CA PRO A 34 -6.31 -2.25 0.75
C PRO A 34 -4.99 -2.29 -0.05
N LYS A 35 -3.89 -1.84 0.55
CA LYS A 35 -2.60 -1.77 -0.16
C LYS A 35 -1.82 -3.07 -0.06
N ASP A 36 -1.22 -3.50 -1.16
CA ASP A 36 -0.22 -4.56 -1.14
C ASP A 36 1.12 -3.99 -0.69
N GLY A 37 1.44 -4.16 0.60
CA GLY A 37 2.72 -3.78 1.16
C GLY A 37 3.66 -4.97 1.36
N CYS A 38 3.63 -5.57 2.54
CA CYS A 38 4.45 -6.74 2.86
C CYS A 38 3.86 -8.08 2.37
N SER A 39 2.89 -8.09 1.45
CA SER A 39 2.20 -9.33 1.09
C SER A 39 3.20 -10.41 0.67
N PRO A 40 2.99 -11.68 1.06
CA PRO A 40 1.90 -12.22 1.87
C PRO A 40 2.31 -12.48 3.33
N GLN A 41 3.11 -11.60 3.94
CA GLN A 41 3.67 -11.81 5.29
C GLN A 41 2.69 -11.40 6.42
N GLY A 42 1.77 -10.49 6.13
CA GLY A 42 0.74 -10.02 7.07
C GLY A 42 1.28 -9.18 8.23
N GLN A 43 2.42 -8.53 8.07
CA GLN A 43 3.11 -7.77 9.13
C GLN A 43 2.80 -6.28 9.15
N CYS A 44 2.49 -5.67 8.00
CA CYS A 44 2.36 -4.21 7.89
C CYS A 44 0.98 -3.63 8.24
N GLY A 45 -0.09 -4.42 8.10
CA GLY A 45 -1.46 -3.96 8.26
C GLY A 45 -2.03 -3.09 7.12
N CYS A 46 -1.25 -2.73 6.08
CA CYS A 46 -1.74 -1.84 5.01
C CYS A 46 -2.96 -2.39 4.22
N CYS A 47 -3.11 -3.72 4.18
CA CYS A 47 -4.24 -4.40 3.54
C CYS A 47 -5.39 -4.71 4.51
N THR A 48 -5.50 -3.99 5.62
CA THR A 48 -6.58 -4.22 6.59
C THR A 48 -7.94 -3.88 5.99
N VAL A 49 -8.87 -4.82 6.09
CA VAL A 49 -10.30 -4.69 5.74
C VAL A 49 -11.15 -5.14 6.93
N LEU A 50 -12.45 -4.88 6.91
CA LEU A 50 -13.38 -5.49 7.85
C LEU A 50 -13.97 -6.78 7.26
N VAL A 51 -13.98 -7.85 8.03
CA VAL A 51 -14.74 -9.06 7.73
C VAL A 51 -15.76 -9.25 8.84
N ASP A 52 -17.04 -9.12 8.49
CA ASP A 52 -18.17 -9.05 9.42
C ASP A 52 -17.94 -8.01 10.56
N GLY A 53 -17.45 -6.83 10.18
CA GLY A 53 -17.17 -5.72 11.10
C GLY A 53 -15.86 -5.86 11.91
N ALA A 54 -15.14 -6.98 11.80
CA ALA A 54 -13.87 -7.17 12.50
C ALA A 54 -12.66 -6.92 11.58
N PRO A 55 -11.63 -6.14 12.01
CA PRO A 55 -10.42 -5.93 11.22
C PRO A 55 -9.68 -7.22 10.92
N ARG A 56 -9.31 -7.43 9.65
CA ARG A 56 -8.54 -8.57 9.15
C ARG A 56 -7.50 -8.11 8.14
N VAL A 57 -6.31 -8.69 8.24
CA VAL A 57 -5.22 -8.50 7.28
C VAL A 57 -5.49 -9.37 6.05
N ALA A 58 -5.78 -8.75 4.90
CA ALA A 58 -6.29 -9.45 3.73
C ALA A 58 -5.26 -10.39 3.07
N CYS A 59 -3.96 -10.02 3.03
CA CYS A 59 -2.94 -10.79 2.31
C CYS A 59 -2.62 -12.17 2.90
N VAL A 60 -2.94 -12.41 4.17
CA VAL A 60 -2.79 -13.71 4.85
C VAL A 60 -4.12 -14.44 5.07
N THR A 61 -5.22 -13.86 4.59
CA THR A 61 -6.55 -14.45 4.67
C THR A 61 -6.84 -15.14 3.34
N PRO A 62 -6.92 -16.47 3.25
CA PRO A 62 -7.30 -17.13 2.00
C PRO A 62 -8.70 -16.69 1.55
N ALA A 63 -8.89 -16.37 0.26
CA ALA A 63 -10.18 -15.88 -0.26
C ALA A 63 -11.34 -16.84 0.04
N ARG A 64 -11.12 -18.15 -0.09
CA ARG A 64 -12.11 -19.18 0.27
C ARG A 64 -12.61 -19.14 1.72
N ARG A 65 -11.85 -18.55 2.65
CA ARG A 65 -12.28 -18.42 4.07
C ARG A 65 -13.28 -17.30 4.31
N VAL A 66 -13.54 -16.45 3.30
CA VAL A 66 -14.57 -15.42 3.39
C VAL A 66 -15.82 -15.75 2.59
N ALA A 67 -15.95 -16.97 2.07
CA ALA A 67 -17.16 -17.43 1.38
C ALA A 67 -18.40 -17.19 2.26
N GLY A 68 -19.41 -16.52 1.68
CA GLY A 68 -20.67 -16.16 2.33
C GLY A 68 -20.58 -15.05 3.38
N ARG A 69 -19.41 -14.41 3.56
CA ARG A 69 -19.19 -13.36 4.56
C ARG A 69 -19.27 -11.96 3.95
N ARG A 70 -19.35 -10.94 4.81
CA ARG A 70 -19.30 -9.54 4.39
C ARG A 70 -17.89 -9.00 4.56
N VAL A 71 -17.34 -8.45 3.48
CA VAL A 71 -16.08 -7.71 3.46
C VAL A 71 -16.40 -6.24 3.22
N THR A 72 -15.81 -5.36 4.04
CA THR A 72 -15.91 -3.91 3.87
C THR A 72 -14.51 -3.34 3.79
N THR A 73 -14.19 -2.73 2.65
CA THR A 73 -12.97 -1.94 2.45
C THR A 73 -13.19 -0.51 2.93
N LEU A 74 -12.16 0.33 2.93
CA LEU A 74 -12.32 1.76 3.19
C LEU A 74 -13.37 2.40 2.26
N ASP A 75 -13.43 1.96 1.01
CA ASP A 75 -14.37 2.52 0.03
C ASP A 75 -15.83 2.10 0.30
N GLY A 76 -16.06 1.03 1.04
CA GLY A 76 -17.39 0.55 1.46
C GLY A 76 -17.87 1.04 2.82
N MET A 77 -17.07 1.85 3.54
CA MET A 77 -17.50 2.51 4.77
C MET A 77 -18.58 3.56 4.48
N ASP A 78 -19.31 3.98 5.53
CA ASP A 78 -20.24 5.09 5.42
C ASP A 78 -19.51 6.34 4.85
N PRO A 79 -20.07 7.03 3.83
CA PRO A 79 -19.39 8.15 3.20
C PRO A 79 -19.06 9.31 4.15
N ALA A 80 -19.92 9.59 5.14
CA ALA A 80 -19.68 10.66 6.10
C ALA A 80 -18.61 10.26 7.11
N GLU A 81 -18.64 9.01 7.59
CA GLU A 81 -17.58 8.45 8.44
C GLU A 81 -16.21 8.50 7.73
N ARG A 82 -16.16 8.02 6.48
CA ARG A 82 -14.95 8.02 5.65
C ARG A 82 -14.42 9.44 5.42
N ALA A 83 -15.29 10.39 5.10
CA ALA A 83 -14.91 11.80 4.95
C ALA A 83 -14.36 12.37 6.27
N GLY A 84 -15.03 12.10 7.39
CA GLY A 84 -14.57 12.53 8.71
C GLY A 84 -13.18 11.98 9.07
N TRP A 85 -12.87 10.73 8.73
CA TRP A 85 -11.52 10.18 8.92
C TRP A 85 -10.48 10.86 8.03
N ALA A 86 -10.82 11.12 6.77
CA ALA A 86 -9.94 11.82 5.83
C ALA A 86 -9.58 13.23 6.34
N GLU A 87 -10.57 13.98 6.81
CA GLU A 87 -10.39 15.31 7.39
C GLU A 87 -9.51 15.27 8.64
N ARG A 88 -9.80 14.35 9.57
CA ARG A 88 -9.01 14.13 10.80
C ARG A 88 -7.53 13.89 10.50
N PHE A 89 -7.25 13.02 9.52
CA PHE A 89 -5.88 12.68 9.14
C PHE A 89 -5.15 13.83 8.45
N CYS A 90 -5.84 14.56 7.58
CA CYS A 90 -5.28 15.75 6.93
C CYS A 90 -4.99 16.88 7.92
N ALA A 91 -5.90 17.13 8.86
CA ALA A 91 -5.77 18.22 9.83
C ALA A 91 -4.57 18.05 10.77
N THR A 92 -4.22 16.81 11.10
CA THR A 92 -3.14 16.46 12.05
C THR A 92 -1.83 16.10 11.37
N GLY A 93 -1.80 15.90 10.05
CA GLY A 93 -0.62 15.35 9.37
C GLY A 93 -0.39 13.87 9.70
N ALA A 94 -1.46 13.14 10.02
CA ALA A 94 -1.44 11.69 10.24
C ALA A 94 -1.27 10.88 8.94
N SER A 95 -1.34 11.54 7.79
CA SER A 95 -1.04 10.97 6.49
C SER A 95 0.06 11.78 5.81
N GLN A 96 1.25 11.19 5.69
CA GLN A 96 2.35 11.75 4.89
C GLN A 96 2.34 11.11 3.51
N CYS A 97 3.02 9.97 3.31
CA CYS A 97 2.95 9.24 2.04
C CYS A 97 1.57 8.65 1.74
N GLY A 98 0.71 8.44 2.75
CA GLY A 98 -0.63 7.91 2.56
C GLY A 98 -0.75 6.39 2.37
N PHE A 99 0.35 5.66 2.18
CA PHE A 99 0.28 4.24 1.80
C PHE A 99 -0.35 3.35 2.89
N CYS A 100 0.09 3.49 4.14
CA CYS A 100 -0.46 2.72 5.26
C CYS A 100 -1.84 3.23 5.73
N THR A 101 -2.22 4.44 5.33
CA THR A 101 -3.34 5.18 5.93
C THR A 101 -4.70 4.47 5.77
N PRO A 102 -5.06 3.91 4.60
CA PRO A 102 -6.34 3.21 4.45
C PRO A 102 -6.55 2.08 5.46
N GLY A 103 -5.54 1.22 5.66
CA GLY A 103 -5.63 0.12 6.63
C GLY A 103 -5.72 0.62 8.08
N ILE A 104 -5.00 1.69 8.40
CA ILE A 104 -5.06 2.35 9.70
C ILE A 104 -6.46 2.91 9.96
N ILE A 105 -7.04 3.64 9.01
CA ILE A 105 -8.40 4.20 9.15
C ILE A 105 -9.41 3.07 9.39
N VAL A 106 -9.39 2.00 8.58
CA VAL A 106 -10.30 0.86 8.75
C VAL A 106 -10.17 0.23 10.15
N ARG A 107 -8.93 0.11 10.66
CA ARG A 107 -8.65 -0.42 11.99
C ARG A 107 -9.19 0.49 13.10
N LEU A 108 -9.00 1.80 12.98
CA LEU A 108 -9.44 2.80 13.95
C LEU A 108 -10.96 2.98 13.94
N ALA A 109 -11.58 3.00 12.77
CA ALA A 109 -13.04 3.00 12.63
C ALA A 109 -13.68 1.82 13.35
N ALA A 110 -13.13 0.61 13.21
CA ALA A 110 -13.60 -0.56 13.95
C ALA A 110 -13.33 -0.51 15.47
N LEU A 111 -12.39 0.33 15.92
CA LEU A 111 -12.14 0.58 17.34
C LEU A 111 -13.17 1.58 17.88
N GLU A 112 -13.42 2.67 17.16
CA GLU A 112 -14.45 3.68 17.46
C GLU A 112 -15.85 3.04 17.51
N ALA A 113 -16.17 2.17 16.54
CA ALA A 113 -17.43 1.43 16.50
C ALA A 113 -17.66 0.48 17.69
N LYS A 114 -16.60 0.13 18.44
CA LYS A 114 -16.70 -0.64 19.70
C LYS A 114 -16.90 0.23 20.92
N GLY A 115 -17.04 1.55 20.75
CA GLY A 115 -17.25 2.52 21.82
C GLY A 115 -15.97 2.96 22.52
N VAL A 116 -14.80 2.78 21.90
CA VAL A 116 -13.55 3.36 22.43
C VAL A 116 -13.58 4.87 22.20
N GLY A 117 -13.50 5.62 23.30
CA GLY A 117 -13.53 7.08 23.29
C GLY A 117 -12.21 7.71 22.82
N PRO A 118 -12.25 8.98 22.38
CA PRO A 118 -11.09 9.71 21.85
C PRO A 118 -9.95 9.90 22.87
N ASP A 119 -10.25 9.77 24.16
CA ASP A 119 -9.33 9.92 25.29
C ASP A 119 -8.59 8.63 25.69
N ASP A 120 -8.98 7.46 25.16
CA ASP A 120 -8.29 6.18 25.43
C ASP A 120 -7.11 5.95 24.46
N GLU A 121 -6.09 6.80 24.58
CA GLU A 121 -4.85 6.72 23.81
C GLU A 121 -4.22 5.31 23.90
N ALA A 122 -4.24 4.70 25.08
CA ALA A 122 -3.66 3.39 25.29
C ALA A 122 -4.39 2.28 24.50
N ALA A 123 -5.72 2.37 24.33
CA ALA A 123 -6.45 1.45 23.46
C ALA A 123 -6.13 1.67 21.98
N VAL A 124 -5.97 2.93 21.55
CA VAL A 124 -5.57 3.29 20.18
C VAL A 124 -4.20 2.70 19.87
N GLU A 125 -3.20 2.95 20.72
CA GLU A 125 -1.84 2.42 20.55
C GLU A 125 -1.82 0.89 20.47
N ARG A 126 -2.52 0.21 21.40
CA ARG A 126 -2.63 -1.27 21.37
C ARG A 126 -3.30 -1.77 20.10
N SER A 127 -4.31 -1.06 19.59
CA SER A 127 -4.98 -1.44 18.35
C SER A 127 -4.04 -1.32 17.14
N LEU A 128 -3.18 -0.30 17.13
CA LEU A 128 -2.23 0.00 16.06
C LEU A 128 -0.92 -0.78 16.14
N ALA A 129 -0.64 -1.50 17.22
CA ALA A 129 0.56 -2.34 17.35
C ALA A 129 0.71 -3.40 16.22
N ALA A 130 -0.36 -3.70 15.50
CA ALA A 130 -0.37 -4.59 14.33
C ALA A 130 -0.21 -3.85 12.98
N HIS A 131 0.13 -2.57 12.99
CA HIS A 131 0.39 -1.75 11.80
C HIS A 131 1.83 -1.25 11.79
N LEU A 132 2.33 -0.96 10.59
CA LEU A 132 3.59 -0.26 10.38
C LEU A 132 3.33 1.07 9.67
N CYS A 133 3.89 2.15 10.21
CA CYS A 133 3.97 3.45 9.57
C CYS A 133 5.41 3.94 9.70
N ARG A 134 6.08 4.18 8.56
CA ARG A 134 7.49 4.62 8.56
C ARG A 134 7.64 6.14 8.58
N CYS A 135 6.56 6.88 8.38
CA CYS A 135 6.61 8.32 8.12
C CYS A 135 6.24 9.16 9.36
N THR A 136 5.16 8.80 10.06
CA THR A 136 4.52 9.72 11.02
C THR A 136 5.09 9.67 12.43
N GLY A 137 5.78 8.58 12.81
CA GLY A 137 6.15 8.35 14.20
C GLY A 137 4.95 8.18 15.15
N TRP A 138 3.77 7.86 14.60
CA TRP A 138 2.52 7.51 15.30
C TRP A 138 1.76 8.62 16.04
N ARG A 139 2.45 9.62 16.61
CA ARG A 139 1.80 10.65 17.43
C ARG A 139 0.63 11.34 16.72
N THR A 140 0.82 11.78 15.47
CA THR A 140 -0.23 12.46 14.69
C THR A 140 -1.43 11.55 14.38
N ILE A 141 -1.23 10.23 14.26
CA ILE A 141 -2.32 9.26 14.06
C ILE A 141 -3.19 9.14 15.32
N VAL A 142 -2.56 9.13 16.50
CA VAL A 142 -3.29 9.15 17.78
C VAL A 142 -4.07 10.46 17.93
N GLU A 143 -3.45 11.59 17.59
CA GLU A 143 -4.14 12.89 17.57
C GLU A 143 -5.31 12.93 16.59
N ALA A 144 -5.20 12.28 15.43
CA ALA A 144 -6.30 12.18 14.47
C ALA A 144 -7.49 11.39 15.02
N PHE A 145 -7.25 10.34 15.80
CA PHE A 145 -8.31 9.59 16.48
C PHE A 145 -9.05 10.46 17.50
N ALA A 146 -8.33 11.30 18.23
CA ALA A 146 -8.90 12.17 19.27
C ALA A 146 -9.63 13.41 18.72
N LEU A 147 -9.42 13.78 17.45
CA LEU A 147 -9.94 15.00 16.85
C LEU A 147 -11.38 14.83 16.33
N GLY A 148 -12.26 15.77 16.60
CA GLY A 148 -13.61 15.78 16.03
C GLY A 148 -13.61 16.10 14.52
N ALA A 149 -14.49 15.46 13.74
CA ALA A 149 -14.55 15.63 12.28
C ALA A 149 -14.85 17.09 11.84
N ASP A 150 -15.79 17.77 12.50
CA ASP A 150 -16.15 19.16 12.17
C ASP A 150 -15.00 20.14 12.46
N GLU A 151 -14.28 19.89 13.57
CA GLU A 151 -13.09 20.67 13.92
C GLU A 151 -11.98 20.43 12.90
N ALA A 152 -11.76 19.18 12.48
CA ALA A 152 -10.80 18.83 11.45
C ALA A 152 -11.09 19.52 10.11
N ALA A 153 -12.35 19.47 9.66
CA ALA A 153 -12.80 20.14 8.43
C ALA A 153 -12.57 21.66 8.50
N THR A 154 -12.86 22.28 9.65
CA THR A 154 -12.61 23.71 9.86
C THR A 154 -11.13 24.06 9.77
N ARG A 155 -10.25 23.23 10.36
CA ARG A 155 -8.79 23.40 10.28
C ARG A 155 -8.28 23.28 8.85
N ASN A 156 -8.81 22.34 8.06
CA ASN A 156 -8.40 22.13 6.68
C ASN A 156 -8.91 23.24 5.75
N ALA A 157 -10.13 23.75 5.95
CA ALA A 157 -10.69 24.84 5.15
C ALA A 157 -9.87 26.14 5.20
N GLY A 158 -9.08 26.35 6.27
CA GLY A 158 -8.16 27.49 6.41
C GLY A 158 -6.79 27.30 5.75
N ARG A 159 -6.52 26.16 5.10
CA ARG A 159 -5.21 25.83 4.51
C ARG A 159 -5.25 25.93 2.99
N ASP A 160 -4.14 26.38 2.41
CA ASP A 160 -3.91 26.30 0.96
C ASP A 160 -3.21 24.97 0.64
N LEU A 161 -4.03 23.95 0.36
CA LEU A 161 -3.54 22.60 0.06
C LEU A 161 -2.89 22.51 -1.32
N ASP A 162 -3.30 23.35 -2.27
CA ASP A 162 -2.71 23.41 -3.61
C ASP A 162 -1.27 23.95 -3.55
N ALA A 163 -1.05 25.03 -2.79
CA ALA A 163 0.30 25.54 -2.54
C ALA A 163 1.18 24.52 -1.81
N ALA A 164 0.61 23.75 -0.88
CA ALA A 164 1.32 22.67 -0.19
C ALA A 164 1.71 21.54 -1.16
N ALA A 165 0.81 21.13 -2.05
CA ALA A 165 1.08 20.13 -3.08
C ALA A 165 2.15 20.60 -4.09
N GLN A 166 2.10 21.86 -4.51
CA GLN A 166 3.11 22.46 -5.37
C GLN A 166 4.49 22.45 -4.70
N ARG A 167 4.56 22.85 -3.42
CA ARG A 167 5.79 22.80 -2.65
C ARG A 167 6.34 21.37 -2.53
N ALA A 168 5.49 20.40 -2.18
CA ALA A 168 5.88 19.00 -2.07
C ALA A 168 6.37 18.46 -3.42
N THR A 169 5.77 18.87 -4.53
CA THR A 169 6.21 18.52 -5.89
C THR A 169 7.62 19.05 -6.19
N LEU A 170 7.90 20.31 -5.82
CA LEU A 170 9.22 20.91 -6.01
C LEU A 170 10.29 20.23 -5.15
N GLU A 171 9.97 19.93 -3.88
CA GLU A 171 10.89 19.27 -2.95
C GLU A 171 11.13 17.79 -3.31
N GLY A 172 10.10 17.10 -3.79
CA GLY A 172 10.14 15.67 -4.13
C GLY A 172 10.59 15.35 -5.56
N GLY A 173 10.59 16.32 -6.47
CA GLY A 173 10.98 16.12 -7.88
C GLY A 173 9.99 15.27 -8.70
N ALA A 174 8.80 15.02 -8.18
CA ALA A 174 7.70 14.29 -8.83
C ALA A 174 6.36 14.85 -8.34
N ALA A 175 5.30 14.73 -9.15
CA ALA A 175 3.97 15.21 -8.78
C ALA A 175 3.52 14.63 -7.42
N GLN A 176 3.16 15.51 -6.49
CA GLN A 176 2.64 15.18 -5.17
C GLN A 176 1.22 15.73 -5.00
N HIS A 177 0.42 15.06 -4.17
CA HIS A 177 -0.88 15.54 -3.74
C HIS A 177 -0.88 15.74 -2.23
N VAL A 178 -1.60 16.76 -1.76
CA VAL A 178 -1.77 17.04 -0.33
C VAL A 178 -3.25 17.31 -0.10
N GLY A 179 -3.86 16.51 0.77
CA GLY A 179 -5.26 16.69 1.13
C GLY A 179 -5.89 15.45 1.75
N PRO A 180 -7.18 15.52 2.11
CA PRO A 180 -7.93 14.41 2.69
C PRO A 180 -7.91 13.14 1.81
N GLU A 181 -7.88 13.29 0.49
CA GLU A 181 -7.82 12.19 -0.48
C GLU A 181 -6.55 11.33 -0.34
N VAL A 182 -5.43 11.90 0.12
CA VAL A 182 -4.20 11.14 0.41
C VAL A 182 -4.45 10.13 1.53
N ALA A 183 -5.20 10.52 2.56
CA ALA A 183 -5.56 9.61 3.66
C ALA A 183 -6.46 8.47 3.18
N LEU A 184 -7.23 8.69 2.12
CA LEU A 184 -8.05 7.68 1.48
C LEU A 184 -7.26 6.76 0.53
N GLY A 185 -5.94 6.92 0.44
CA GLY A 185 -5.08 6.15 -0.45
C GLY A 185 -5.30 6.47 -1.93
N ARG A 186 -5.84 7.65 -2.24
CA ARG A 186 -6.10 8.15 -3.62
C ARG A 186 -4.96 9.02 -4.15
N ALA A 187 -3.81 8.87 -3.50
CA ALA A 187 -2.57 9.57 -3.74
C ALA A 187 -1.95 9.30 -5.12
N GLY A 188 -2.30 8.19 -5.78
CA GLY A 188 -1.82 7.85 -7.11
C GLY A 188 -0.55 6.98 -7.12
N PHE A 189 -0.44 6.01 -6.20
CA PHE A 189 0.65 5.04 -6.22
C PHE A 189 0.69 4.26 -7.54
N ALA A 190 1.89 3.94 -8.03
CA ALA A 190 2.07 3.32 -9.33
C ALA A 190 1.31 1.99 -9.45
N ASP A 191 1.40 1.10 -8.44
CA ASP A 191 0.67 -0.18 -8.43
C ASP A 191 -0.86 0.00 -8.49
N ASP A 192 -1.38 1.07 -7.89
CA ASP A 192 -2.82 1.36 -7.89
C ASP A 192 -3.31 2.02 -9.18
N THR A 193 -2.43 2.66 -9.95
CA THR A 193 -2.82 3.40 -11.16
C THR A 193 -2.68 2.59 -12.44
N ALA A 194 -2.16 1.35 -12.34
CA ALA A 194 -2.06 0.45 -13.47
C ALA A 194 -3.46 0.15 -14.06
N PRO A 195 -3.59 0.09 -15.41
CA PRO A 195 -4.81 -0.33 -16.08
C PRO A 195 -5.32 -1.69 -15.58
N ASP A 196 -6.64 -1.86 -15.52
CA ASP A 196 -7.26 -3.10 -15.03
C ASP A 196 -6.92 -4.33 -15.90
N ASP A 197 -6.58 -4.13 -17.18
CA ASP A 197 -6.22 -5.18 -18.14
C ASP A 197 -4.69 -5.43 -18.25
N ALA A 198 -3.90 -4.77 -17.40
CA ALA A 198 -2.45 -4.90 -17.41
C ALA A 198 -1.99 -6.30 -16.98
N LEU A 199 -1.04 -6.86 -17.74
CA LEU A 199 -0.30 -8.05 -17.31
C LEU A 199 0.54 -7.73 -16.07
N VAL A 200 0.82 -8.73 -15.25
CA VAL A 200 1.64 -8.59 -14.05
C VAL A 200 2.99 -9.25 -14.25
N ALA A 201 4.06 -8.52 -13.95
CA ALA A 201 5.43 -8.99 -14.06
C ALA A 201 6.14 -9.00 -12.69
N LEU A 202 6.72 -10.15 -12.34
CA LEU A 202 7.55 -10.35 -11.16
C LEU A 202 8.91 -10.92 -11.53
N ARG A 203 9.95 -10.58 -10.78
CA ARG A 203 11.25 -11.26 -10.88
C ARG A 203 11.15 -12.67 -10.30
N SER A 204 11.78 -13.65 -10.94
CA SER A 204 11.83 -15.06 -10.52
C SER A 204 13.05 -15.34 -9.64
N VAL A 205 13.12 -16.54 -9.06
CA VAL A 205 14.29 -17.00 -8.29
C VAL A 205 15.59 -17.04 -9.10
N ASP A 206 15.49 -17.17 -10.43
CA ASP A 206 16.63 -17.20 -11.35
C ASP A 206 17.00 -15.78 -11.85
N GLY A 207 16.24 -14.76 -11.45
CA GLY A 207 16.45 -13.37 -11.84
C GLY A 207 15.73 -12.93 -13.13
N ASP A 208 15.08 -13.86 -13.84
CA ASP A 208 14.29 -13.55 -15.03
C ASP A 208 12.91 -12.96 -14.68
N TRP A 209 12.29 -12.25 -15.62
CA TRP A 209 10.94 -11.69 -15.45
C TRP A 209 9.86 -12.68 -15.88
N VAL A 210 8.93 -12.96 -14.98
CA VAL A 210 7.75 -13.79 -15.23
C VAL A 210 6.55 -12.87 -15.42
N VAL A 211 5.92 -12.96 -16.60
CA VAL A 211 4.72 -12.20 -16.97
C VAL A 211 3.50 -13.13 -16.98
N ALA A 212 2.42 -12.70 -16.34
CA ALA A 212 1.19 -13.47 -16.16
C ALA A 212 -0.06 -12.57 -16.16
N GLU A 213 -1.26 -13.17 -16.22
CA GLU A 213 -2.53 -12.43 -16.24
C GLU A 213 -2.93 -11.93 -14.84
N SER A 214 -2.37 -12.49 -13.77
CA SER A 214 -2.64 -12.07 -12.39
C SER A 214 -1.40 -12.15 -11.51
N LEU A 215 -1.42 -11.46 -10.37
CA LEU A 215 -0.32 -11.53 -9.39
C LEU A 215 -0.22 -12.93 -8.77
N ALA A 216 -1.34 -13.62 -8.56
CA ALA A 216 -1.37 -14.98 -8.05
C ALA A 216 -0.66 -15.95 -9.01
N GLU A 217 -0.95 -15.86 -10.31
CA GLU A 217 -0.29 -16.66 -11.34
C GLU A 217 1.21 -16.31 -11.46
N ALA A 218 1.55 -15.02 -11.46
CA ALA A 218 2.95 -14.56 -11.49
C ALA A 218 3.74 -15.11 -10.29
N ARG A 219 3.17 -15.05 -9.08
CA ARG A 219 3.78 -15.58 -7.85
C ARG A 219 3.99 -17.09 -7.97
N ALA A 220 2.98 -17.84 -8.42
CA ALA A 220 3.06 -19.29 -8.60
C ALA A 220 4.16 -19.71 -9.60
N ARG A 221 4.34 -18.93 -10.67
CA ARG A 221 5.34 -19.18 -11.72
C ARG A 221 6.74 -18.67 -11.39
N SER A 222 6.87 -17.67 -10.50
CA SER A 222 8.17 -17.07 -10.14
C SER A 222 9.15 -18.02 -9.45
N GLY A 223 8.66 -19.16 -8.94
CA GLY A 223 9.45 -20.08 -8.10
C GLY A 223 9.76 -19.54 -6.70
N LYS A 224 9.44 -18.26 -6.41
CA LYS A 224 9.72 -17.62 -5.12
C LYS A 224 8.80 -18.18 -4.05
N ARG A 225 9.38 -18.54 -2.90
CA ARG A 225 8.61 -18.81 -1.68
C ARG A 225 8.31 -17.49 -0.98
N GLN A 226 7.18 -16.91 -1.35
CA GLN A 226 6.67 -15.68 -0.76
C GLN A 226 6.67 -15.72 0.78
N GLY A 227 7.18 -14.68 1.43
CA GLY A 227 7.31 -14.56 2.88
C GLY A 227 8.45 -15.36 3.52
N ARG A 228 9.36 -15.97 2.76
CA ARG A 228 10.63 -16.52 3.29
C ARG A 228 11.77 -15.52 3.13
N ARG A 229 12.87 -15.75 3.85
CA ARG A 229 14.10 -14.93 3.77
C ARG A 229 14.48 -14.71 2.31
N THR A 230 14.91 -13.48 2.01
CA THR A 230 15.50 -13.04 0.73
C THR A 230 16.32 -14.16 0.08
N THR A 231 16.16 -14.31 -1.24
CA THR A 231 16.96 -15.25 -2.04
C THR A 231 18.44 -14.85 -2.10
N GLU A 232 18.77 -13.61 -1.71
CA GLU A 232 20.13 -13.13 -1.63
C GLU A 232 20.78 -13.47 -0.29
N ALA A 233 22.05 -13.90 -0.34
CA ALA A 233 22.84 -14.09 0.87
C ALA A 233 23.19 -12.71 1.45
N LEU A 234 22.74 -12.45 2.69
CA LEU A 234 23.15 -11.24 3.40
C LEU A 234 24.66 -11.25 3.66
N ALA A 235 25.39 -10.37 2.97
CA ALA A 235 26.79 -10.10 3.25
C ALA A 235 26.87 -8.96 4.27
N HIS A 236 27.27 -9.29 5.50
CA HIS A 236 27.53 -8.32 6.55
C HIS A 236 29.03 -8.21 6.83
N PRO A 237 29.54 -7.00 7.13
CA PRO A 237 28.86 -5.70 7.03
C PRO A 237 28.65 -5.26 5.58
N ILE A 238 27.67 -4.40 5.34
CA ILE A 238 27.44 -3.79 4.02
C ILE A 238 28.74 -3.07 3.58
N ALA A 239 29.16 -3.29 2.33
CA ALA A 239 30.34 -2.65 1.78
C ALA A 239 30.17 -1.13 1.76
N LEU A 240 31.23 -0.39 2.08
CA LEU A 240 31.21 1.07 2.01
C LEU A 240 31.29 1.48 0.54
N PRO A 241 30.47 2.45 0.08
CA PRO A 241 30.64 3.02 -1.25
C PRO A 241 32.01 3.68 -1.39
N GLU A 242 32.57 3.65 -2.59
CA GLU A 242 33.83 4.33 -2.90
C GLU A 242 33.68 5.84 -2.64
N GLY A 243 34.67 6.45 -1.98
CA GLY A 243 34.65 7.88 -1.66
C GLY A 243 35.63 8.27 -0.57
N ASP A 244 35.89 9.57 -0.45
CA ASP A 244 36.68 10.15 0.63
C ASP A 244 35.75 10.52 1.80
N TRP A 245 35.68 9.64 2.78
CA TRP A 245 34.76 9.75 3.91
C TRP A 245 35.50 10.18 5.17
N VAL A 246 35.05 11.27 5.80
CA VAL A 246 35.60 11.77 7.08
C VAL A 246 35.45 10.73 8.21
N ALA A 247 34.38 9.93 8.17
CA ALA A 247 34.16 8.78 9.03
C ALA A 247 33.19 7.81 8.34
N THR A 248 33.27 6.52 8.68
CA THR A 248 32.35 5.51 8.17
C THR A 248 31.84 4.63 9.32
N LEU A 249 30.56 4.26 9.26
CA LEU A 249 29.95 3.31 10.19
C LEU A 249 29.46 2.11 9.38
N ARG A 250 30.04 0.94 9.66
CA ARG A 250 29.60 -0.32 9.08
C ARG A 250 28.59 -0.97 10.01
N THR A 251 27.31 -0.94 9.64
CA THR A 251 26.24 -1.57 10.41
C THR A 251 25.88 -2.93 9.81
N THR A 252 25.32 -3.82 10.64
CA THR A 252 24.57 -5.00 10.16
C THR A 252 23.12 -4.64 9.86
N TRP A 253 22.75 -3.37 10.00
CA TRP A 253 21.39 -2.89 9.81
C TRP A 253 21.10 -2.83 8.32
N VAL A 254 20.38 -3.82 7.83
CA VAL A 254 19.70 -3.75 6.55
C VAL A 254 18.41 -3.00 6.82
N GLU A 255 18.20 -1.88 6.15
CA GLU A 255 16.90 -1.19 6.23
C GLU A 255 15.84 -2.23 5.86
N PRO A 256 14.85 -2.49 6.75
CA PRO A 256 13.77 -3.41 6.40
C PRO A 256 13.11 -2.83 5.14
N ALA A 257 13.13 -3.62 4.05
CA ALA A 257 12.61 -3.24 2.75
C ALA A 257 11.31 -2.43 2.84
N TYR A 258 11.18 -1.48 1.92
CA TYR A 258 10.07 -0.51 1.86
C TYR A 258 8.72 -1.17 2.12
N LEU A 259 7.86 -0.44 2.84
CA LEU A 259 6.51 -0.89 3.13
C LEU A 259 5.68 -1.05 1.85
N GLU A 260 5.96 -0.21 0.86
CA GLU A 260 5.39 -0.23 -0.48
C GLU A 260 6.35 -0.99 -1.42
N PRO A 261 5.84 -1.88 -2.30
CA PRO A 261 6.66 -2.50 -3.34
C PRO A 261 7.27 -1.45 -4.27
N ASP A 262 8.44 -1.74 -4.82
CA ASP A 262 8.94 -0.93 -5.93
C ASP A 262 8.13 -1.29 -7.18
N ALA A 263 7.36 -0.35 -7.69
CA ALA A 263 6.29 -0.64 -8.64
C ALA A 263 6.23 0.42 -9.73
N SER A 264 5.96 -0.03 -10.95
CA SER A 264 5.69 0.83 -12.10
C SER A 264 4.79 0.07 -13.08
N TRP A 265 4.22 0.78 -14.04
CA TRP A 265 3.52 0.18 -15.16
C TRP A 265 3.71 1.03 -16.39
N CYS A 266 3.57 0.44 -17.58
CA CYS A 266 3.62 1.17 -18.84
C CYS A 266 2.61 0.59 -19.83
N ALA A 267 2.05 1.45 -20.68
CA ALA A 267 1.32 1.03 -21.88
C ALA A 267 2.31 0.86 -23.06
N PRO A 268 1.98 0.06 -24.09
CA PRO A 268 2.84 -0.08 -25.26
C PRO A 268 3.12 1.26 -25.94
N GLY A 269 4.39 1.57 -26.21
CA GLY A 269 4.84 2.85 -26.77
C GLY A 269 4.68 4.06 -25.85
N GLY A 270 4.34 3.84 -24.58
CA GLY A 270 4.11 4.90 -23.59
C GLY A 270 5.34 5.23 -22.73
N GLU A 271 5.12 6.16 -21.80
CA GLU A 271 6.07 6.45 -20.72
C GLU A 271 5.64 5.73 -19.44
N PRO A 272 6.58 5.11 -18.70
CA PRO A 272 6.25 4.36 -17.51
C PRO A 272 5.79 5.29 -16.37
N ALA A 273 4.83 4.83 -15.58
CA ALA A 273 4.44 5.50 -14.35
C ALA A 273 5.62 5.57 -13.38
N SER A 274 5.84 6.75 -12.80
CA SER A 274 6.99 6.94 -11.89
C SER A 274 6.84 6.05 -10.64
N PRO A 275 7.88 5.26 -10.27
CA PRO A 275 7.87 4.50 -9.03
C PRO A 275 7.91 5.37 -7.77
N LEU A 276 8.15 6.67 -7.94
CA LEU A 276 8.12 7.70 -6.89
C LEU A 276 6.73 8.31 -6.69
N ALA A 277 5.73 7.95 -7.50
CA ALA A 277 4.39 8.54 -7.47
C ALA A 277 3.76 8.44 -6.07
N ASN A 278 3.66 9.59 -5.40
CA ASN A 278 3.06 9.84 -4.08
C ASN A 278 3.35 8.80 -2.98
N GLY A 279 4.50 8.14 -3.04
CA GLY A 279 4.81 6.99 -2.19
C GLY A 279 6.28 6.68 -2.06
N GLY A 280 7.16 7.38 -2.78
CA GLY A 280 8.59 7.33 -2.56
C GLY A 280 8.91 7.83 -1.15
N ALA A 281 8.85 6.94 -0.16
CA ALA A 281 9.34 7.21 1.17
C ALA A 281 10.78 7.70 1.01
N PHE A 282 10.96 9.00 1.24
CA PHE A 282 12.22 9.74 1.29
C PHE A 282 13.41 9.02 0.66
N GLY A 283 13.63 9.25 -0.64
CA GLY A 283 14.91 8.95 -1.29
C GLY A 283 15.21 7.47 -1.54
N GLY A 284 14.28 6.55 -1.25
CA GLY A 284 14.54 5.13 -1.40
C GLY A 284 14.56 4.59 -2.83
N LYS A 285 13.70 5.14 -3.70
CA LYS A 285 13.51 4.68 -5.08
C LYS A 285 14.14 5.64 -6.11
N VAL A 286 15.22 6.34 -5.74
CA VAL A 286 15.92 7.30 -6.63
C VAL A 286 16.47 6.58 -7.88
N ALA A 287 16.80 5.30 -7.75
CA ALA A 287 17.09 4.43 -8.88
C ALA A 287 16.19 3.18 -8.78
N SER A 288 15.43 2.91 -9.84
CA SER A 288 14.59 1.71 -9.97
C SER A 288 14.60 1.23 -11.41
N GLU A 289 14.77 -0.07 -11.62
CA GLU A 289 14.69 -0.68 -12.95
C GLU A 289 13.25 -0.91 -13.41
N VAL A 290 12.27 -0.91 -12.49
CA VAL A 290 10.92 -1.41 -12.75
C VAL A 290 10.19 -0.62 -13.84
N GLY A 291 10.45 0.68 -13.98
CA GLY A 291 9.88 1.51 -15.04
C GLY A 291 10.43 1.16 -16.44
N ALA A 292 11.74 0.95 -16.55
CA ALA A 292 12.37 0.53 -17.81
C ALA A 292 11.92 -0.88 -18.21
N VAL A 293 11.80 -1.78 -17.23
CA VAL A 293 11.26 -3.13 -17.43
C VAL A 293 9.79 -3.07 -17.88
N ALA A 294 8.96 -2.23 -17.25
CA ALA A 294 7.54 -2.10 -17.57
C ALA A 294 7.35 -1.69 -19.03
N ARG A 295 8.11 -0.69 -19.49
CA ARG A 295 8.08 -0.27 -20.90
C ARG A 295 8.49 -1.39 -21.85
N ARG A 296 9.64 -2.05 -21.59
CA ARG A 296 10.14 -3.14 -22.44
C ARG A 296 9.11 -4.27 -22.57
N LEU A 297 8.56 -4.73 -21.45
CA LEU A 297 7.60 -5.83 -21.44
C LEU A 297 6.27 -5.41 -22.09
N ALA A 298 5.82 -4.17 -21.89
CA ALA A 298 4.59 -3.69 -22.53
C ALA A 298 4.72 -3.66 -24.06
N ASP A 299 5.87 -3.24 -24.58
CA ASP A 299 6.15 -3.26 -26.02
C ASP A 299 6.23 -4.68 -26.58
N GLU A 300 6.85 -5.61 -25.84
CA GLU A 300 6.96 -7.02 -26.22
C GLU A 300 5.60 -7.72 -26.28
N HIS A 301 4.74 -7.47 -25.30
CA HIS A 301 3.43 -8.13 -25.19
C HIS A 301 2.29 -7.38 -25.92
N GLY A 302 2.53 -6.14 -26.37
CA GLY A 302 1.49 -5.31 -26.98
C GLY A 302 0.32 -4.98 -26.05
N ARG A 303 0.52 -5.06 -24.73
CA ARG A 303 -0.45 -4.79 -23.67
C ARG A 303 0.21 -4.02 -22.52
N PRO A 304 -0.54 -3.27 -21.71
CA PRO A 304 0.02 -2.67 -20.51
C PRO A 304 0.65 -3.75 -19.60
N VAL A 305 1.80 -3.45 -19.00
CA VAL A 305 2.48 -4.34 -18.05
C VAL A 305 2.77 -3.59 -16.76
N ARG A 306 2.26 -4.12 -15.65
CA ARG A 306 2.53 -3.72 -14.27
C ARG A 306 3.67 -4.56 -13.71
N VAL A 307 4.76 -3.91 -13.33
CA VAL A 307 5.97 -4.54 -12.79
C VAL A 307 6.05 -4.27 -11.29
N LEU A 308 6.24 -5.33 -10.51
CA LEU A 308 6.41 -5.23 -9.06
C LEU A 308 7.73 -5.91 -8.65
N SER A 309 8.57 -5.16 -7.94
CA SER A 309 9.65 -5.69 -7.12
C SER A 309 9.10 -5.90 -5.71
N THR A 310 8.97 -7.17 -5.35
CA THR A 310 8.50 -7.61 -4.04
C THR A 310 9.63 -7.56 -3.02
N ARG A 311 9.31 -7.69 -1.74
CA ARG A 311 10.33 -7.69 -0.66
C ARG A 311 11.37 -8.82 -0.78
N GLU A 312 11.04 -9.86 -1.51
CA GLU A 312 11.93 -10.98 -1.81
C GLU A 312 12.99 -10.65 -2.88
N ASP A 313 12.83 -9.54 -3.61
CA ASP A 313 13.73 -9.01 -4.64
C ASP A 313 14.65 -7.91 -4.06
#